data_AF-A0A6I7QTA0-F1
#
_entry.id   AF-A0A6I7QTA0-F1
#
_cell.length_a   1.000
_cell.length_b   1.000
_cell.length_c   1.000
_cell.angle_alpha   90.00
_cell.angle_beta   90.00
_cell.angle_gamma   90.00
#
_symmetry.space_group_name_H-M   'P 1'
#
loop_
_entity.id
_entity.type
_entity.pdbx_description
1 polymer ?
#
loop_
_entity_poly.entity_id
_entity_poly.type
_entity_poly.pdbx_seq_one_letter_code
_entity_poly.pdbx_strand_id
1 'polypeptide(L)'
;MTFEVIIFYLLIGLAGLSLFFVFVKFFGLWFRALLSGASVSLARIVGMWLRKVNPAIIVDSRIMLVKAGIPIDPELLETHHLAQGNVRRVSQALVAANKANIPLDFQRAAAIDLAGRDVLEAVKTSVNPKVIDCPDPEKTRASIEAVAKDGIQLRVKARVTVRANIERLVGGATEETIIARVGEGIVTTIGSSETYKVVLENPDLISRRVLEKGLDAGTAFEILSIDIADIDVSENVGAKLQADQAEADKRRFQAQAEQRRAIAEAQEQEMRAQVQENRAKVVLAEAEIPKAIAQAFREGNLGIMDYYRLRNIQADTQMRNTIGGEEPTGSGGTGGTGGGNPQ
;
A
#
# COMPACT_ATOMS: atom_id res chain seq x y z
N MET A 1 48.90 62.52 -41.91
CA MET A 1 48.77 61.72 -40.67
C MET A 1 49.26 60.33 -40.98
N THR A 2 50.21 59.81 -40.19
CA THR A 2 50.66 58.41 -40.32
C THR A 2 49.46 57.49 -40.12
N PHE A 3 49.44 56.36 -40.84
CA PHE A 3 48.34 55.38 -40.81
C PHE A 3 47.99 54.95 -39.36
N GLU A 4 49.00 54.92 -38.48
CA GLU A 4 48.88 54.65 -37.04
C GLU A 4 48.02 55.69 -36.28
N VAL A 5 48.12 56.97 -36.62
CA VAL A 5 47.33 58.04 -35.98
C VAL A 5 45.86 57.94 -36.36
N ILE A 6 45.56 57.56 -37.61
CA ILE A 6 44.19 57.35 -38.07
C ILE A 6 43.57 56.14 -37.35
N ILE A 7 44.31 55.03 -37.22
CA ILE A 7 43.86 53.84 -36.48
C ILE A 7 43.59 54.18 -35.00
N PHE A 8 44.45 54.99 -34.38
CA PHE A 8 44.29 55.40 -32.98
C PHE A 8 43.03 56.24 -32.75
N TYR A 9 42.77 57.25 -33.60
CA TYR A 9 41.51 58.02 -33.51
C TYR A 9 40.28 57.18 -33.81
N LEU A 10 40.38 56.21 -34.72
CA LEU A 10 39.28 55.29 -35.05
C LEU A 10 38.98 54.35 -33.87
N LEU A 11 40.02 53.85 -33.18
CA LEU A 11 39.90 53.07 -31.94
C LEU A 11 39.28 53.87 -30.80
N ILE A 12 39.70 55.12 -30.59
CA ILE A 12 39.11 56.01 -29.58
C ILE A 12 37.66 56.34 -29.92
N GLY A 13 37.37 56.63 -31.19
CA GLY A 13 36.01 56.88 -31.67
C GLY A 13 35.11 55.67 -31.44
N LEU A 14 35.60 54.45 -31.73
CA LEU A 14 34.88 53.21 -31.49
C LEU A 14 34.66 52.93 -29.99
N ALA A 15 35.68 53.17 -29.16
CA ALA A 15 35.58 53.02 -27.71
C ALA A 15 34.59 54.02 -27.10
N GLY A 16 34.63 55.29 -27.55
CA GLY A 16 33.69 56.33 -27.14
C GLY A 16 32.26 56.02 -27.58
N LEU A 17 32.07 55.52 -28.80
CA LEU A 17 30.77 55.08 -29.32
C LEU A 17 30.22 53.90 -28.49
N SER A 18 31.06 52.92 -28.18
CA SER A 18 30.70 51.78 -27.32
C SER A 18 30.26 52.24 -25.93
N LEU A 19 31.03 53.14 -25.29
CA LEU A 19 30.69 53.70 -23.99
C LEU A 19 29.36 54.48 -24.03
N PHE A 20 29.11 55.22 -25.11
CA PHE A 20 27.85 55.96 -25.32
C PHE A 20 26.64 55.01 -25.39
N PHE A 21 26.73 53.91 -26.15
CA PHE A 21 25.66 52.91 -26.21
C PHE A 21 25.39 52.26 -24.84
N VAL A 22 26.45 51.95 -24.09
CA VAL A 22 26.33 51.40 -22.73
C VAL A 22 25.64 52.42 -21.80
N PHE A 23 26.03 53.68 -21.86
CA PHE A 23 25.42 54.76 -21.08
C PHE A 23 23.92 54.94 -21.39
N VAL A 24 23.54 55.02 -22.67
CA VAL A 24 22.14 55.17 -23.10
C VAL A 24 21.27 54.00 -22.60
N LYS A 25 21.79 52.77 -22.66
CA LYS A 25 21.08 51.57 -22.18
C LYS A 25 20.77 51.66 -20.68
N PHE A 26 21.75 52.03 -19.86
CA PHE A 26 21.55 52.14 -18.41
C PHE A 26 20.75 53.37 -18.01
N PHE A 27 20.89 54.47 -18.74
CA PHE A 27 20.11 55.68 -18.52
C PHE A 27 18.61 55.43 -18.70
N GLY A 28 18.21 54.65 -19.71
CA GLY A 28 16.80 54.28 -19.90
C GLY A 28 16.20 53.49 -18.74
N LEU A 29 16.96 52.53 -18.18
CA LEU A 29 16.56 51.77 -16.98
C LEU A 29 16.44 52.66 -15.74
N TRP A 30 17.44 53.50 -15.52
CA TRP A 30 17.47 54.47 -14.43
C TRP A 30 16.28 55.44 -14.48
N PHE A 31 15.99 55.98 -15.66
CA PHE A 31 14.91 56.94 -15.86
C PHE A 31 13.53 56.33 -15.60
N ARG A 32 13.29 55.08 -16.05
CA ARG A 32 12.06 54.34 -15.75
C ARG A 32 11.87 54.10 -14.25
N ALA A 33 12.94 53.77 -13.55
CA ALA A 33 12.94 53.56 -12.10
C ALA A 33 12.58 54.86 -11.35
N LEU A 34 13.19 55.98 -11.77
CA LEU A 34 12.93 57.31 -11.21
C LEU A 34 11.47 57.73 -11.40
N LEU A 35 10.94 57.65 -12.63
CA LEU A 35 9.55 58.01 -12.93
C LEU A 35 8.52 57.14 -12.18
N SER A 36 8.89 55.92 -11.83
CA SER A 36 8.03 55.00 -11.09
C SER A 36 8.12 55.16 -9.57
N GLY A 37 8.89 56.13 -9.06
CA GLY A 37 9.13 56.33 -7.63
C GLY A 37 10.04 55.28 -6.98
N ALA A 38 10.64 54.38 -7.79
CA ALA A 38 11.51 53.30 -7.37
C ALA A 38 12.98 53.66 -7.62
N SER A 39 13.46 54.77 -7.08
CA SER A 39 14.77 55.33 -7.41
C SER A 39 15.93 54.38 -7.10
N VAL A 40 16.71 54.02 -8.13
CA VAL A 40 17.97 53.28 -8.02
C VAL A 40 19.07 54.21 -8.52
N SER A 41 20.21 54.31 -7.82
CA SER A 41 21.30 55.17 -8.27
C SER A 41 21.95 54.61 -9.55
N LEU A 42 22.37 55.49 -10.46
CA LEU A 42 23.03 55.08 -11.71
C LEU A 42 24.31 54.29 -11.42
N ALA A 43 25.06 54.68 -10.39
CA ALA A 43 26.23 53.96 -9.91
C ALA A 43 25.90 52.51 -9.50
N ARG A 44 24.75 52.28 -8.86
CA ARG A 44 24.32 50.93 -8.47
C ARG A 44 23.91 50.09 -9.66
N ILE A 45 23.27 50.67 -10.67
CA ILE A 45 22.93 49.98 -11.93
C ILE A 45 24.19 49.48 -12.65
N VAL A 46 25.21 50.33 -12.74
CA VAL A 46 26.52 49.94 -13.30
C VAL A 46 27.19 48.89 -12.42
N GLY A 47 27.13 49.05 -11.10
CA GLY A 47 27.67 48.08 -10.14
C GLY A 47 26.98 46.71 -10.16
N MET A 48 25.68 46.64 -10.48
CA MET A 48 24.97 45.37 -10.70
C MET A 48 25.53 44.64 -11.92
N TRP A 49 25.74 45.36 -13.02
CA TRP A 49 26.31 44.79 -14.25
C TRP A 49 27.73 44.24 -14.01
N LEU A 50 28.58 44.97 -13.26
CA LEU A 50 29.93 44.52 -12.92
C LEU A 50 29.93 43.25 -12.03
N ARG A 51 28.96 43.13 -11.12
CA ARG A 51 28.75 41.93 -10.27
C ARG A 51 28.03 40.79 -11.00
N LYS A 52 27.83 40.88 -12.32
CA LYS A 52 27.08 39.92 -13.15
C LYS A 52 25.62 39.70 -12.72
N VAL A 53 25.01 40.70 -12.09
CA VAL A 53 23.57 40.74 -11.78
C VAL A 53 22.84 41.44 -12.91
N ASN A 54 21.75 40.86 -13.42
CA ASN A 54 20.98 41.49 -14.50
C ASN A 54 20.21 42.73 -13.98
N PRO A 55 20.61 43.96 -14.36
CA PRO A 55 20.02 45.18 -13.79
C PRO A 55 18.56 45.37 -14.19
N ALA A 56 18.14 44.85 -15.34
CA ALA A 56 16.76 44.97 -15.81
C ALA A 56 15.79 44.20 -14.91
N ILE A 57 16.15 42.97 -14.52
CA ILE A 57 15.32 42.14 -13.64
C ILE A 57 15.14 42.81 -12.28
N ILE A 58 16.21 43.37 -11.70
CA ILE A 58 16.16 44.02 -10.39
C ILE A 58 15.32 45.31 -10.45
N VAL A 59 15.57 46.17 -11.44
CA VAL A 59 14.83 47.43 -11.59
C VAL A 59 13.35 47.18 -11.83
N ASP A 60 12.99 46.28 -12.76
CA ASP A 60 11.59 45.97 -13.06
C ASP A 60 10.86 45.38 -11.85
N SER A 61 11.53 44.47 -11.12
CA SER A 61 10.98 43.86 -9.91
C SER A 61 10.80 44.90 -8.80
N ARG A 62 11.75 45.83 -8.64
CA ARG A 62 11.62 46.92 -7.67
C ARG A 62 10.49 47.88 -8.02
N ILE A 63 10.34 48.25 -9.30
CA ILE A 63 9.23 49.07 -9.76
C ILE A 63 7.90 48.39 -9.41
N MET A 64 7.80 47.08 -9.65
CA MET A 64 6.60 46.30 -9.32
C MET A 64 6.28 46.32 -7.82
N LEU A 65 7.28 46.09 -6.97
CA LEU A 65 7.15 46.08 -5.52
C LEU A 65 6.76 47.45 -4.95
N VAL A 66 7.44 48.52 -5.37
CA VAL A 66 7.15 49.89 -4.92
C VAL A 66 5.75 50.33 -5.34
N LYS A 67 5.33 50.03 -6.59
CA LYS A 67 3.95 50.32 -7.05
C LYS A 67 2.89 49.51 -6.31
N ALA A 68 3.25 48.38 -5.72
CA ALA A 68 2.37 47.58 -4.86
C ALA A 68 2.42 48.02 -3.39
N GLY A 69 3.14 49.09 -3.05
CA GLY A 69 3.26 49.59 -1.67
C GLY A 69 4.27 48.83 -0.81
N ILE A 70 5.16 48.04 -1.42
CA ILE A 70 6.15 47.20 -0.73
C ILE A 70 7.56 47.73 -1.03
N PRO A 71 8.05 48.77 -0.32
CA PRO A 71 9.36 49.31 -0.58
C PRO A 71 10.45 48.35 -0.06
N ILE A 72 11.13 47.67 -0.98
CA ILE A 72 12.25 46.77 -0.67
C ILE A 72 13.56 47.39 -1.16
N ASP A 73 14.62 47.20 -0.37
CA ASP A 73 15.98 47.60 -0.75
C ASP A 73 16.45 46.78 -1.96
N PRO A 74 16.91 47.42 -3.06
CA PRO A 74 17.47 46.72 -4.20
C PRO A 74 18.63 45.79 -3.81
N GLU A 75 19.32 46.05 -2.70
CA GLU A 75 20.36 45.15 -2.18
C GLU A 75 19.85 43.73 -1.91
N LEU A 76 18.65 43.62 -1.34
CA LEU A 76 18.05 42.34 -1.00
C LEU A 76 17.67 41.58 -2.28
N LEU A 77 17.18 42.30 -3.31
CA LEU A 77 16.88 41.73 -4.62
C LEU A 77 18.15 41.26 -5.34
N GLU A 78 19.23 42.04 -5.27
CA GLU A 78 20.54 41.68 -5.81
C GLU A 78 21.13 40.46 -5.11
N THR A 79 21.07 40.43 -3.77
CA THR A 79 21.57 39.33 -2.95
C THR A 79 20.83 38.03 -3.26
N HIS A 80 19.51 38.10 -3.38
CA HIS A 80 18.69 36.95 -3.78
C HIS A 80 19.05 36.45 -5.19
N HIS A 81 19.29 37.36 -6.14
CA HIS A 81 19.73 36.99 -7.49
C HIS A 81 21.11 36.31 -7.50
N LEU A 82 22.05 36.82 -6.71
CA LEU A 82 23.39 36.25 -6.57
C LEU A 82 23.35 34.86 -5.91
N ALA A 83 22.39 34.63 -5.01
CA ALA A 83 22.07 33.31 -4.46
C ALA A 83 21.35 32.38 -5.46
N GLN A 84 21.27 32.76 -6.75
CA GLN A 84 20.57 32.04 -7.82
C GLN A 84 19.04 31.95 -7.66
N GLY A 85 18.47 32.81 -6.81
CA GLY A 85 17.03 32.92 -6.63
C GLY A 85 16.31 33.66 -7.76
N ASN A 86 15.02 33.37 -7.92
CA ASN A 86 14.15 33.99 -8.90
C ASN A 86 13.48 35.26 -8.34
N VAL A 87 14.17 36.39 -8.49
CA VAL A 87 13.71 37.72 -8.04
C VAL A 87 12.33 38.08 -8.60
N ARG A 88 12.06 37.78 -9.87
CA ARG A 88 10.78 38.12 -10.51
C ARG A 88 9.63 37.35 -9.86
N ARG A 89 9.79 36.05 -9.64
CA ARG A 89 8.76 35.18 -9.03
C ARG A 89 8.49 35.59 -7.58
N VAL A 90 9.53 35.81 -6.79
CA VAL A 90 9.41 36.30 -5.40
C VAL A 90 8.69 37.64 -5.36
N SER A 91 9.04 38.58 -6.24
CA SER A 91 8.40 39.89 -6.30
C SER A 91 6.92 39.79 -6.65
N GLN A 92 6.55 38.93 -7.61
CA GLN A 92 5.15 38.66 -7.95
C GLN A 92 4.39 38.02 -6.78
N ALA A 93 5.01 37.10 -6.05
CA ALA A 93 4.42 36.45 -4.89
C ALA A 93 4.12 37.47 -3.78
N LEU A 94 5.06 38.37 -3.48
CA LEU A 94 4.88 39.43 -2.50
C LEU A 94 3.75 40.41 -2.87
N VAL A 95 3.67 40.79 -4.14
CA VAL A 95 2.58 41.63 -4.65
C VAL A 95 1.24 40.93 -4.51
N ALA A 96 1.16 39.65 -4.85
CA ALA A 96 -0.05 38.85 -4.71
C ALA A 96 -0.45 38.69 -3.23
N ALA A 97 0.52 38.43 -2.35
CA ALA A 97 0.29 38.31 -0.91
C ALA A 97 -0.22 39.61 -0.30
N ASN A 98 0.39 40.76 -0.65
CA ASN A 98 -0.03 42.07 -0.16
C ASN A 98 -1.46 42.42 -0.61
N LYS A 99 -1.80 42.14 -1.88
CA LYS A 99 -3.18 42.34 -2.38
C LYS A 99 -4.22 41.46 -1.70
N ALA A 100 -3.80 40.29 -1.20
CA ALA A 100 -4.66 39.36 -0.49
C ALA A 100 -4.57 39.48 1.05
N ASN A 101 -3.88 40.51 1.58
CA ASN A 101 -3.63 40.70 3.01
C ASN A 101 -2.99 39.48 3.71
N ILE A 102 -2.11 38.76 3.00
CA ILE A 102 -1.33 37.65 3.56
C ILE A 102 0.00 38.20 4.08
N PRO A 103 0.36 37.98 5.36
CA PRO A 103 1.65 38.42 5.90
C PRO A 103 2.79 37.58 5.33
N LEU A 104 3.52 38.13 4.37
CA LEU A 104 4.68 37.49 3.74
C LEU A 104 5.83 38.49 3.59
N ASP A 105 6.91 38.25 4.34
CA ASP A 105 8.12 39.06 4.26
C ASP A 105 9.03 38.60 3.12
N PHE A 106 9.85 39.53 2.60
CA PHE A 106 10.82 39.23 1.54
C PHE A 106 11.78 38.10 1.92
N GLN A 107 12.30 38.10 3.15
CA GLN A 107 13.24 37.08 3.61
C GLN A 107 12.61 35.68 3.60
N ARG A 108 11.34 35.58 4.00
CA ARG A 108 10.60 34.31 4.01
C ARG A 108 10.29 33.85 2.59
N ALA A 109 9.85 34.76 1.73
CA ALA A 109 9.61 34.48 0.31
C ALA A 109 10.90 34.02 -0.40
N ALA A 110 12.04 34.68 -0.12
CA ALA A 110 13.35 34.30 -0.62
C ALA A 110 13.77 32.91 -0.13
N ALA A 111 13.56 32.60 1.15
CA ALA A 111 13.87 31.28 1.72
C ALA A 111 13.06 30.15 1.06
N ILE A 112 11.77 30.39 0.79
CA ILE A 112 10.91 29.41 0.08
C ILE A 112 11.43 29.15 -1.34
N ASP A 113 11.79 30.21 -2.07
CA ASP A 113 12.32 30.11 -3.44
C ASP A 113 13.66 29.37 -3.48
N LEU A 114 14.57 29.67 -2.54
CA LEU A 114 15.86 28.98 -2.41
C LEU A 114 15.72 27.52 -1.96
N ALA A 115 14.64 27.18 -1.25
CA ALA A 115 14.29 25.80 -0.92
C ALA A 115 13.73 25.02 -2.15
N GLY A 116 13.66 25.65 -3.33
CA GLY A 116 13.17 25.03 -4.56
C GLY A 116 11.64 24.90 -4.61
N ARG A 117 10.90 25.69 -3.81
CA ARG A 117 9.44 25.72 -3.80
C ARG A 117 8.92 26.94 -4.56
N ASP A 118 7.80 26.81 -5.25
CA ASP A 118 7.18 27.94 -5.94
C ASP A 118 6.38 28.82 -4.97
N VAL A 119 6.98 29.92 -4.54
CA VAL A 119 6.36 30.91 -3.64
C VAL A 119 5.08 31.49 -4.23
N LEU A 120 5.06 31.74 -5.53
CA LEU A 120 3.92 32.39 -6.19
C LEU A 120 2.74 31.45 -6.25
N GLU A 121 2.99 30.17 -6.56
CA GLU A 121 1.97 29.14 -6.48
C GLU A 121 1.43 28.99 -5.06
N ALA A 122 2.30 28.94 -4.05
CA ALA A 122 1.86 28.84 -2.67
C ALA A 122 0.97 30.01 -2.23
N VAL A 123 1.32 31.25 -2.58
CA VAL A 123 0.46 32.41 -2.30
C VAL A 123 -0.87 32.31 -3.04
N LYS A 124 -0.87 31.89 -4.31
CA LYS A 124 -2.11 31.69 -5.07
C LYS A 124 -3.01 30.64 -4.44
N THR A 125 -2.45 29.50 -4.03
CA THR A 125 -3.16 28.41 -3.34
C THR A 125 -3.63 28.84 -1.95
N SER A 126 -2.96 29.81 -1.32
CA SER A 126 -3.41 30.42 -0.07
C SER A 126 -4.69 31.25 -0.26
N VAL A 127 -4.78 32.00 -1.36
CA VAL A 127 -5.95 32.83 -1.71
C VAL A 127 -7.09 32.01 -2.30
N ASN A 128 -6.76 31.13 -3.24
CA ASN A 128 -7.69 30.27 -3.93
C ASN A 128 -7.36 28.81 -3.59
N PRO A 129 -8.12 28.18 -2.67
CA PRO A 129 -7.87 26.80 -2.27
C PRO A 129 -7.82 25.85 -3.47
N LYS A 130 -6.94 24.85 -3.37
CA LYS A 130 -6.78 23.80 -4.38
C LYS A 130 -7.50 22.55 -3.90
N VAL A 131 -8.13 21.84 -4.82
CA VAL A 131 -8.73 20.53 -4.56
C VAL A 131 -7.73 19.45 -4.94
N ILE A 132 -7.52 18.49 -4.04
CA ILE A 132 -6.67 17.32 -4.23
C ILE A 132 -7.55 16.08 -4.15
N ASP A 133 -7.48 15.22 -5.15
CA ASP A 133 -8.19 13.93 -5.12
C ASP A 133 -7.44 12.91 -4.25
N CYS A 134 -8.20 12.17 -3.45
CA CYS A 134 -7.71 11.16 -2.52
C CYS A 134 -8.50 9.86 -2.76
N PRO A 135 -7.90 8.81 -3.34
CA PRO A 135 -6.50 8.68 -3.75
C PRO A 135 -6.18 9.41 -5.07
N ASP A 136 -4.89 9.68 -5.32
CA ASP A 136 -4.41 10.32 -6.56
C ASP A 136 -4.71 9.41 -7.77
N PRO A 137 -5.48 9.88 -8.77
CA PRO A 137 -5.89 9.08 -9.92
C PRO A 137 -4.72 8.63 -10.81
N GLU A 138 -3.57 9.32 -10.78
CA GLU A 138 -2.43 8.98 -11.63
C GLU A 138 -1.47 7.97 -10.97
N LYS A 139 -1.42 7.91 -9.64
CA LYS A 139 -0.38 7.18 -8.89
C LYS A 139 -0.86 5.91 -8.18
N THR A 140 -2.15 5.78 -7.85
CA THR A 140 -2.66 4.73 -6.93
C THR A 140 -3.97 4.09 -7.45
N ARG A 141 -4.44 3.05 -6.77
CA ARG A 141 -5.79 2.45 -6.96
C ARG A 141 -6.85 3.56 -7.09
N ALA A 142 -7.85 3.34 -7.94
CA ALA A 142 -8.90 4.33 -8.24
C ALA A 142 -9.78 4.77 -7.05
N SER A 143 -9.69 4.08 -5.91
CA SER A 143 -10.45 4.35 -4.69
C SER A 143 -9.74 3.82 -3.46
N ILE A 144 -9.98 4.43 -2.30
CA ILE A 144 -9.60 3.87 -1.00
C ILE A 144 -10.56 2.73 -0.67
N GLU A 145 -10.03 1.56 -0.34
CA GLU A 145 -10.83 0.38 0.00
C GLU A 145 -10.73 0.08 1.50
N ALA A 146 -11.87 -0.16 2.14
CA ALA A 146 -11.93 -0.56 3.55
C ALA A 146 -13.10 -1.50 3.80
N VAL A 147 -12.98 -2.36 4.81
CA VAL A 147 -14.01 -3.35 5.18
C VAL A 147 -14.61 -2.94 6.51
N ALA A 148 -15.94 -2.84 6.58
CA ALA A 148 -16.65 -2.58 7.83
C ALA A 148 -16.70 -3.84 8.72
N LYS A 149 -17.11 -3.72 9.99
CA LYS A 149 -17.13 -4.86 10.93
C LYS A 149 -18.07 -5.98 10.51
N ASP A 150 -19.08 -5.68 9.70
CA ASP A 150 -20.00 -6.67 9.11
C ASP A 150 -19.41 -7.43 7.90
N GLY A 151 -18.16 -7.16 7.54
CA GLY A 151 -17.43 -7.86 6.47
C GLY A 151 -17.73 -7.33 5.07
N ILE A 152 -18.47 -6.23 4.92
CA ILE A 152 -18.74 -5.61 3.63
C ILE A 152 -17.65 -4.60 3.27
N GLN A 153 -17.13 -4.72 2.05
CA GLN A 153 -16.12 -3.79 1.52
C GLN A 153 -16.78 -2.56 0.91
N LEU A 154 -16.24 -1.39 1.26
CA LEU A 154 -16.58 -0.10 0.69
C LEU A 154 -15.38 0.47 -0.08
N ARG A 155 -15.67 1.06 -1.24
CA ARG A 155 -14.72 1.83 -2.04
C ARG A 155 -15.12 3.30 -1.94
N VAL A 156 -14.18 4.15 -1.52
CA VAL A 156 -14.43 5.57 -1.27
C VAL A 156 -13.45 6.42 -2.06
N LYS A 157 -13.96 7.48 -2.68
CA LYS A 157 -13.16 8.57 -3.24
C LYS A 157 -13.46 9.84 -2.48
N ALA A 158 -12.42 10.54 -2.05
CA ALA A 158 -12.54 11.80 -1.33
C ALA A 158 -11.84 12.92 -2.11
N ARG A 159 -12.33 14.14 -1.94
CA ARG A 159 -11.72 15.38 -2.40
C ARG A 159 -11.34 16.19 -1.19
N VAL A 160 -10.07 16.55 -1.10
CA VAL A 160 -9.52 17.34 -0.01
C VAL A 160 -9.29 18.74 -0.51
N THR A 161 -10.02 19.71 0.04
CA THR A 161 -9.79 21.12 -0.25
C THR A 161 -8.72 21.64 0.69
N VAL A 162 -7.56 22.02 0.13
CA VAL A 162 -6.42 22.50 0.90
C VAL A 162 -6.06 23.95 0.56
N ARG A 163 -5.53 24.64 1.56
CA ARG A 163 -4.90 25.94 1.44
C ARG A 163 -3.41 25.82 1.77
N ALA A 164 -2.55 26.56 1.09
CA ALA A 164 -1.13 26.58 1.46
C ALA A 164 -0.92 27.33 2.78
N ASN A 165 -0.18 26.69 3.71
CA ASN A 165 0.27 27.33 4.94
C ASN A 165 1.66 27.93 4.71
N ILE A 166 1.69 29.26 4.51
CA ILE A 166 2.91 30.01 4.16
C ILE A 166 3.98 29.92 5.27
N GLU A 167 3.60 29.73 6.52
CA GLU A 167 4.56 29.62 7.63
C GLU A 167 5.30 28.28 7.64
N ARG A 168 4.63 27.21 7.20
CA ARG A 168 5.16 25.83 7.22
C ARG A 168 5.56 25.30 5.85
N LEU A 169 5.59 26.18 4.84
CA LEU A 169 5.87 25.80 3.46
C LEU A 169 7.30 25.27 3.26
N VAL A 170 8.26 25.72 4.08
CA VAL A 170 9.63 25.20 4.10
C VAL A 170 9.75 24.12 5.17
N GLY A 171 10.08 22.89 4.76
CA GLY A 171 10.23 21.75 5.67
C GLY A 171 8.93 21.03 6.02
N GLY A 172 7.76 21.56 5.65
CA GLY A 172 6.48 20.88 5.79
C GLY A 172 6.31 19.72 4.81
N ALA A 173 5.54 18.72 5.24
CA ALA A 173 5.16 17.59 4.39
C ALA A 173 4.25 18.02 3.22
N THR A 174 4.36 17.33 2.09
CA THR A 174 3.66 17.67 0.83
C THR A 174 2.29 17.01 0.72
N GLU A 175 1.61 17.23 -0.41
CA GLU A 175 0.29 16.66 -0.75
C GLU A 175 0.21 15.14 -0.55
N GLU A 176 1.29 14.41 -0.86
CA GLU A 176 1.35 12.95 -0.72
C GLU A 176 1.13 12.49 0.73
N THR A 177 1.66 13.24 1.69
CA THR A 177 1.48 12.92 3.11
C THR A 177 0.04 13.19 3.56
N ILE A 178 -0.60 14.22 3.00
CA ILE A 178 -2.02 14.53 3.28
C ILE A 178 -2.89 13.41 2.73
N ILE A 179 -2.68 12.99 1.48
CA ILE A 179 -3.43 11.90 0.85
C ILE A 179 -3.31 10.61 1.69
N ALA A 180 -2.09 10.26 2.13
CA ALA A 180 -1.86 9.08 2.96
C ALA A 180 -2.60 9.16 4.32
N ARG A 181 -2.49 10.29 5.01
CA ARG A 181 -3.13 10.52 6.32
C ARG A 181 -4.66 10.55 6.23
N VAL A 182 -5.20 11.21 5.21
CA VAL A 182 -6.65 11.19 4.92
C VAL A 182 -7.10 9.77 4.60
N GLY A 183 -6.36 9.05 3.75
CA GLY A 183 -6.62 7.66 3.43
C GLY A 183 -6.66 6.76 4.67
N GLU A 184 -5.68 6.88 5.56
CA GLU A 184 -5.65 6.16 6.84
C GLU A 184 -6.86 6.50 7.72
N GLY A 185 -7.22 7.78 7.80
CA GLY A 185 -8.40 8.25 8.53
C GLY A 185 -9.70 7.64 7.99
N ILE A 186 -9.85 7.59 6.66
CA ILE A 186 -11.02 7.00 5.99
C ILE A 186 -11.09 5.49 6.29
N VAL A 187 -9.98 4.76 6.10
CA VAL A 187 -9.90 3.31 6.38
C VAL A 187 -10.24 3.02 7.84
N THR A 188 -9.70 3.79 8.78
CA THR A 188 -9.98 3.63 10.21
C THR A 188 -11.45 3.89 10.54
N THR A 189 -12.06 4.88 9.90
CA THR A 189 -13.47 5.24 10.15
C THR A 189 -14.43 4.17 9.64
N ILE A 190 -14.16 3.62 8.45
CA ILE A 190 -14.96 2.53 7.88
C ILE A 190 -14.76 1.25 8.70
N GLY A 191 -13.50 0.88 9.01
CA GLY A 191 -13.19 -0.33 9.79
C GLY A 191 -13.70 -0.31 11.23
N SER A 192 -13.94 0.86 11.81
CA SER A 192 -14.54 1.00 13.14
C SER A 192 -16.07 0.98 13.14
N SER A 193 -16.71 1.13 11.98
CA SER A 193 -18.16 1.15 11.84
C SER A 193 -18.76 -0.25 11.98
N GLU A 194 -19.89 -0.35 12.68
CA GLU A 194 -20.55 -1.64 12.93
C GLU A 194 -21.11 -2.27 11.66
N THR A 195 -21.72 -1.45 10.79
CA THR A 195 -22.24 -1.89 9.50
C THR A 195 -21.91 -0.90 8.40
N TYR A 196 -21.81 -1.37 7.16
CA TYR A 196 -21.58 -0.51 5.99
C TYR A 196 -22.72 0.50 5.79
N LYS A 197 -23.94 0.16 6.23
CA LYS A 197 -25.13 1.02 6.11
C LYS A 197 -24.96 2.35 6.84
N VAL A 198 -24.37 2.34 8.03
CA VAL A 198 -24.11 3.57 8.81
C VAL A 198 -23.26 4.56 8.03
N VAL A 199 -22.28 4.04 7.28
CA VAL A 199 -21.38 4.86 6.45
C VAL A 199 -22.10 5.41 5.22
N LEU A 200 -22.98 4.61 4.59
CA LEU A 200 -23.79 5.04 3.44
C LEU A 200 -24.89 6.03 3.81
N GLU A 201 -25.52 5.86 4.98
CA GLU A 201 -26.56 6.76 5.47
C GLU A 201 -26.00 8.15 5.78
N ASN A 202 -24.76 8.22 6.27
CA ASN A 202 -24.11 9.49 6.64
C ASN A 202 -22.60 9.51 6.26
N PRO A 203 -22.25 9.75 4.98
CA PRO A 203 -20.85 9.83 4.53
C PRO A 203 -20.03 10.91 5.25
N ASP A 204 -20.68 11.99 5.70
CA ASP A 204 -20.08 13.09 6.47
C ASP A 204 -19.49 12.65 7.82
N LEU A 205 -19.82 11.46 8.31
CA LEU A 205 -19.15 10.89 9.49
C LEU A 205 -17.68 10.63 9.22
N ILE A 206 -17.33 10.26 7.98
CA ILE A 206 -15.95 10.03 7.57
C ILE A 206 -15.18 11.34 7.67
N SER A 207 -15.63 12.39 7.00
CA SER A 207 -14.93 13.67 6.95
C SER A 207 -14.72 14.29 8.34
N ARG A 208 -15.74 14.27 9.21
CA ARG A 208 -15.64 14.79 10.58
C ARG A 208 -14.61 14.04 11.42
N ARG A 209 -14.69 12.70 11.47
CA ARG A 209 -13.75 11.88 12.26
C ARG A 209 -12.32 11.96 11.75
N VAL A 210 -12.16 12.16 10.43
CA VAL A 210 -10.86 12.33 9.78
C VAL A 210 -10.26 13.70 10.12
N LEU A 211 -11.05 14.77 10.12
CA LEU A 211 -10.62 16.12 10.49
C LEU A 211 -10.25 16.25 11.98
N GLU A 212 -10.96 15.57 12.88
CA GLU A 212 -10.68 15.56 14.34
C GLU A 212 -9.27 15.09 14.70
N LYS A 213 -8.62 14.30 13.83
CA LYS A 213 -7.27 13.78 14.05
C LYS A 213 -6.15 14.79 13.79
N GLY A 214 -6.43 15.99 13.28
CA GLY A 214 -5.42 17.03 13.04
C GLY A 214 -4.39 16.63 11.97
N LEU A 215 -4.87 16.18 10.81
CA LEU A 215 -4.03 15.58 9.75
C LEU A 215 -3.06 16.56 9.08
N ASP A 216 -3.32 17.86 9.21
CA ASP A 216 -2.55 18.97 8.67
C ASP A 216 -1.33 19.33 9.54
N ALA A 217 -1.19 18.74 10.73
CA ALA A 217 -0.06 18.96 11.63
C ALA A 217 1.28 18.62 10.97
N GLY A 218 2.16 19.62 10.86
CA GLY A 218 3.49 19.48 10.24
C GLY A 218 3.47 19.38 8.71
N THR A 219 2.35 19.68 8.05
CA THR A 219 2.27 19.74 6.59
C THR A 219 2.41 21.18 6.07
N ALA A 220 2.74 21.31 4.79
CA ALA A 220 2.82 22.59 4.09
C ALA A 220 1.43 23.16 3.74
N PHE A 221 0.36 22.45 4.07
CA PHE A 221 -1.01 22.84 3.77
C PHE A 221 -1.88 22.82 5.04
N GLU A 222 -3.00 23.50 4.95
CA GLU A 222 -4.09 23.48 5.92
C GLU A 222 -5.31 22.88 5.21
N ILE A 223 -5.97 21.92 5.87
CA ILE A 223 -7.13 21.24 5.30
C ILE A 223 -8.37 22.06 5.66
N LEU A 224 -9.10 22.55 4.66
CA LEU A 224 -10.34 23.29 4.85
C LEU A 224 -11.54 22.36 4.90
N SER A 225 -11.62 21.41 3.96
CA SER A 225 -12.69 20.42 3.91
C SER A 225 -12.18 19.09 3.36
N ILE A 226 -12.87 18.02 3.74
CA ILE A 226 -12.74 16.70 3.15
C ILE A 226 -14.14 16.32 2.72
N ASP A 227 -14.35 16.19 1.42
CA ASP A 227 -15.64 15.89 0.83
C ASP A 227 -15.60 14.48 0.24
N ILE A 228 -16.60 13.65 0.53
CA ILE A 228 -16.70 12.32 -0.06
C ILE A 228 -17.33 12.47 -1.45
N ALA A 229 -16.53 12.22 -2.49
CA ALA A 229 -16.96 12.37 -3.88
C ALA A 229 -17.79 11.18 -4.37
N ASP A 230 -17.47 9.98 -3.87
CA ASP A 230 -18.06 8.73 -4.33
C ASP A 230 -17.92 7.62 -3.26
N ILE A 231 -18.96 6.80 -3.11
CA ILE A 231 -18.95 5.64 -2.19
C ILE A 231 -19.70 4.46 -2.81
N ASP A 232 -18.96 3.39 -3.08
CA ASP A 232 -19.47 2.17 -3.70
C ASP A 232 -19.38 0.98 -2.75
N VAL A 233 -20.44 0.15 -2.74
CA VAL A 233 -20.42 -1.17 -2.09
C VAL A 233 -19.82 -2.18 -3.05
N SER A 234 -18.80 -2.90 -2.58
CA SER A 234 -18.07 -3.89 -3.38
C SER A 234 -18.37 -5.32 -2.91
N GLU A 235 -17.37 -6.08 -2.50
CA GLU A 235 -17.51 -7.49 -2.13
C GLU A 235 -17.93 -7.68 -0.66
N ASN A 236 -18.66 -8.76 -0.39
CA ASN A 236 -18.81 -9.28 0.97
C ASN A 236 -17.61 -10.17 1.32
N VAL A 237 -16.55 -9.53 1.80
CA VAL A 237 -15.31 -10.18 2.23
C VAL A 237 -15.59 -11.14 3.39
N GLY A 238 -16.51 -10.81 4.29
CA GLY A 238 -16.92 -11.67 5.39
C GLY A 238 -17.47 -13.03 4.92
N ALA A 239 -18.42 -13.01 3.97
CA ALA A 239 -19.00 -14.23 3.40
C ALA A 239 -17.97 -15.06 2.62
N LYS A 240 -17.06 -14.39 1.90
CA LYS A 240 -15.98 -15.04 1.15
C LYS A 240 -15.01 -15.76 2.10
N LEU A 241 -14.55 -15.07 3.15
CA LEU A 241 -13.68 -15.66 4.17
C LEU A 241 -14.34 -16.84 4.90
N GLN A 242 -15.65 -16.76 5.16
CA GLN A 242 -16.42 -17.87 5.75
C GLN A 242 -16.51 -19.07 4.81
N ALA A 243 -16.74 -18.85 3.52
CA ALA A 243 -16.75 -19.91 2.53
C ALA A 243 -15.36 -20.56 2.40
N ASP A 244 -14.30 -19.76 2.35
CA ASP A 244 -12.92 -20.25 2.29
C ASP A 244 -12.55 -21.06 3.55
N GLN A 245 -12.98 -20.61 4.74
CA GLN A 245 -12.82 -21.37 5.99
C GLN A 245 -13.59 -22.68 5.96
N ALA A 246 -14.85 -22.68 5.51
CA ALA A 246 -15.65 -23.90 5.41
C ALA A 246 -15.05 -24.91 4.43
N GLU A 247 -14.48 -24.44 3.31
CA GLU A 247 -13.79 -25.30 2.36
C GLU A 247 -12.50 -25.88 2.94
N ALA A 248 -11.71 -25.06 3.64
CA ALA A 248 -10.51 -25.52 4.36
C ALA A 248 -10.86 -26.57 5.43
N ASP A 249 -11.95 -26.37 6.17
CA ASP A 249 -12.45 -27.31 7.17
C ASP A 249 -12.90 -28.62 6.54
N LYS A 250 -13.67 -28.56 5.43
CA LYS A 250 -14.07 -29.74 4.67
C LYS A 250 -12.86 -30.58 4.25
N ARG A 251 -11.82 -29.93 3.70
CA ARG A 251 -10.57 -30.60 3.30
C ARG A 251 -9.86 -31.24 4.49
N ARG A 252 -9.80 -30.55 5.64
CA ARG A 252 -9.21 -31.11 6.88
C ARG A 252 -9.98 -32.34 7.37
N PHE A 253 -11.30 -32.28 7.42
CA PHE A 253 -12.12 -33.40 7.87
C PHE A 253 -12.06 -34.59 6.89
N GLN A 254 -12.02 -34.33 5.58
CA GLN A 254 -11.81 -35.37 4.57
C GLN A 254 -10.46 -36.07 4.76
N ALA A 255 -9.37 -35.30 4.93
CA ALA A 255 -8.04 -35.86 5.17
C ALA A 255 -7.98 -36.69 6.47
N GLN A 256 -8.63 -36.24 7.55
CA GLN A 256 -8.71 -37.01 8.80
C GLN A 256 -9.54 -38.29 8.64
N ALA A 257 -10.62 -38.25 7.87
CA ALA A 257 -11.43 -39.43 7.58
C ALA A 257 -10.65 -40.46 6.75
N GLU A 258 -9.89 -40.02 5.75
CA GLU A 258 -8.99 -40.88 4.97
C GLU A 258 -7.88 -41.47 5.84
N GLN A 259 -7.25 -40.65 6.69
CA GLN A 259 -6.24 -41.14 7.64
C GLN A 259 -6.80 -42.21 8.57
N ARG A 260 -8.02 -42.02 9.11
CA ARG A 260 -8.69 -43.01 9.97
C ARG A 260 -9.02 -44.29 9.21
N ARG A 261 -9.47 -44.19 7.95
CA ARG A 261 -9.72 -45.35 7.09
C ARG A 261 -8.43 -46.13 6.85
N ALA A 262 -7.35 -45.45 6.50
CA ALA A 262 -6.04 -46.07 6.29
C ALA A 262 -5.53 -46.80 7.55
N ILE A 263 -5.71 -46.20 8.74
CA ILE A 263 -5.34 -46.85 10.01
C ILE A 263 -6.22 -48.08 10.29
N ALA A 264 -7.53 -47.99 10.06
CA ALA A 264 -8.44 -49.11 10.26
C ALA A 264 -8.14 -50.27 9.31
N GLU A 265 -7.86 -49.97 8.03
CA GLU A 265 -7.43 -50.95 7.05
C GLU A 265 -6.09 -51.59 7.44
N ALA A 266 -5.11 -50.79 7.89
CA ALA A 266 -3.83 -51.30 8.37
C ALA A 266 -3.99 -52.23 9.59
N GLN A 267 -4.84 -51.86 10.55
CA GLN A 267 -5.18 -52.70 11.70
C GLN A 267 -5.88 -53.99 11.29
N GLU A 268 -6.78 -53.94 10.31
CA GLU A 268 -7.44 -55.14 9.79
C GLU A 268 -6.42 -56.09 9.15
N GLN A 269 -5.47 -55.56 8.36
CA GLN A 269 -4.39 -56.36 7.77
C GLN A 269 -3.46 -56.95 8.84
N GLU A 270 -3.11 -56.18 9.87
CA GLU A 270 -2.30 -56.65 11.00
C GLU A 270 -3.01 -57.79 11.75
N MET A 271 -4.30 -57.65 12.03
CA MET A 271 -5.11 -58.69 12.66
C MET A 271 -5.24 -59.93 11.78
N ARG A 272 -5.42 -59.78 10.46
CA ARG A 272 -5.43 -60.90 9.51
C ARG A 272 -4.10 -61.64 9.50
N ALA A 273 -2.98 -60.91 9.47
CA ALA A 273 -1.64 -61.49 9.56
C ALA A 273 -1.45 -62.24 10.89
N GLN A 274 -1.92 -61.68 12.01
CA GLN A 274 -1.85 -62.33 13.32
C GLN A 274 -2.71 -63.61 13.40
N VAL A 275 -3.90 -63.61 12.80
CA VAL A 275 -4.73 -64.82 12.66
C VAL A 275 -4.01 -65.87 11.82
N GLN A 276 -3.35 -65.49 10.73
CA GLN A 276 -2.56 -66.42 9.92
C GLN A 276 -1.37 -66.98 10.69
N GLU A 277 -0.64 -66.14 11.43
CA GLU A 277 0.48 -66.57 12.29
C GLU A 277 0.00 -67.55 13.38
N ASN A 278 -1.10 -67.23 14.06
CA ASN A 278 -1.67 -68.11 15.07
C ASN A 278 -2.17 -69.43 14.48
N ARG A 279 -2.80 -69.39 13.30
CA ARG A 279 -3.15 -70.62 12.57
C ARG A 279 -1.91 -71.44 12.22
N ALA A 280 -0.82 -70.80 11.78
CA ALA A 280 0.43 -71.49 11.53
C ALA A 280 1.00 -72.15 12.80
N LYS A 281 0.90 -71.49 13.97
CA LYS A 281 1.27 -72.08 15.27
C LYS A 281 0.41 -73.28 15.63
N VAL A 282 -0.90 -73.22 15.42
CA VAL A 282 -1.82 -74.37 15.64
C VAL A 282 -1.44 -75.53 14.71
N VAL A 283 -1.21 -75.26 13.43
CA VAL A 283 -0.78 -76.29 12.47
C VAL A 283 0.57 -76.89 12.86
N LEU A 284 1.53 -76.09 13.35
CA LEU A 284 2.82 -76.58 13.86
C LEU A 284 2.62 -77.52 15.06
N ALA A 285 1.78 -77.14 16.02
CA ALA A 285 1.46 -77.97 17.18
C ALA A 285 0.70 -79.25 16.79
N GLU A 286 -0.26 -79.17 15.88
CA GLU A 286 -0.96 -80.34 15.34
C GLU A 286 0.01 -81.28 14.60
N ALA A 287 1.01 -80.74 13.90
CA ALA A 287 2.04 -81.54 13.24
C ALA A 287 2.97 -82.27 14.23
N GLU A 288 3.04 -81.86 15.50
CA GLU A 288 3.73 -82.62 16.55
C GLU A 288 2.97 -83.90 16.94
N ILE A 289 1.64 -83.94 16.77
CA ILE A 289 0.81 -85.11 17.13
C ILE A 289 1.19 -86.34 16.28
N PRO A 290 1.24 -86.28 14.93
CA PRO A 290 1.72 -87.40 14.12
C PRO A 290 3.17 -87.80 14.44
N LYS A 291 4.05 -86.83 14.74
CA LYS A 291 5.45 -87.12 15.12
C LYS A 291 5.52 -87.86 16.46
N ALA A 292 4.73 -87.46 17.44
CA ALA A 292 4.62 -88.11 18.74
C ALA A 292 3.99 -89.50 18.62
N ILE A 293 2.97 -89.69 17.77
CA ILE A 293 2.38 -91.00 17.45
C ILE A 293 3.43 -91.90 16.79
N ALA A 294 4.18 -91.38 15.81
CA ALA A 294 5.27 -92.12 15.17
C ALA A 294 6.39 -92.49 16.16
N GLN A 295 6.68 -91.61 17.14
CA GLN A 295 7.61 -91.91 18.22
C GLN A 295 7.07 -93.01 19.15
N ALA A 296 5.80 -92.95 19.54
CA ALA A 296 5.15 -93.98 20.36
C ALA A 296 5.11 -95.35 19.67
N PHE A 297 4.97 -95.39 18.34
CA PHE A 297 5.11 -96.62 17.55
C PHE A 297 6.55 -97.18 17.56
N ARG A 298 7.57 -96.31 17.50
CA ARG A 298 8.98 -96.73 17.57
C ARG A 298 9.38 -97.24 18.95
N GLU A 299 8.86 -96.63 20.00
CA GLU A 299 9.13 -96.99 21.41
C GLU A 299 8.29 -98.18 21.89
N GLY A 300 7.33 -98.67 21.08
CA GLY A 300 6.50 -99.84 21.39
C GLY A 300 5.31 -99.55 22.30
N ASN A 301 4.98 -98.28 22.54
CA ASN A 301 3.91 -97.84 23.44
C ASN A 301 2.52 -97.80 22.76
N LEU A 302 2.44 -97.96 21.44
CA LEU A 302 1.19 -97.98 20.66
C LEU A 302 1.19 -99.14 19.65
N GLY A 303 0.16 -99.99 19.68
CA GLY A 303 0.03 -101.14 18.77
C GLY A 303 -0.76 -100.82 17.49
N ILE A 304 -0.57 -101.65 16.45
CA ILE A 304 -1.26 -101.49 15.14
C ILE A 304 -2.79 -101.55 15.31
N MET A 305 -3.30 -102.45 16.18
CA MET A 305 -4.73 -102.57 16.44
C MET A 305 -5.33 -101.33 17.14
N ASP A 306 -4.56 -100.64 17.97
CA ASP A 306 -5.01 -99.44 18.68
C ASP A 306 -5.09 -98.23 17.75
N TYR A 307 -4.18 -98.13 16.76
CA TYR A 307 -4.25 -97.09 15.73
C TYR A 307 -5.44 -97.28 14.78
N TYR A 308 -5.74 -98.53 14.39
CA TYR A 308 -6.94 -98.81 13.59
C TYR A 308 -8.23 -98.46 14.37
N ARG A 309 -8.28 -98.71 15.68
CA ARG A 309 -9.41 -98.28 16.53
C ARG A 309 -9.53 -96.76 16.60
N LEU A 310 -8.43 -96.05 16.81
CA LEU A 310 -8.42 -94.58 16.85
C LEU A 310 -8.92 -93.98 15.52
N ARG A 311 -8.46 -94.53 14.39
CA ARG A 311 -8.89 -94.10 13.06
C ARG A 311 -10.37 -94.39 12.81
N ASN A 312 -10.89 -95.52 13.26
CA ASN A 312 -12.32 -95.84 13.15
C ASN A 312 -13.19 -94.90 13.99
N ILE A 313 -12.77 -94.60 15.24
CA ILE A 313 -13.49 -93.65 16.10
C ILE A 313 -13.48 -92.24 15.48
N GLN A 314 -12.36 -91.80 14.90
CA GLN A 314 -12.29 -90.53 14.17
C GLN A 314 -13.22 -90.51 12.95
N ALA A 315 -13.25 -91.59 12.16
CA ALA A 315 -14.14 -91.71 11.00
C ALA A 315 -15.62 -91.68 11.41
N ASP A 316 -15.99 -92.39 12.48
CA ASP A 316 -17.35 -92.38 13.04
C ASP A 316 -17.71 -90.99 13.58
N THR A 317 -16.78 -90.28 14.22
CA THR A 317 -16.99 -88.91 14.72
C THR A 317 -17.18 -87.93 13.56
N GLN A 318 -16.40 -88.06 12.48
CA GLN A 318 -16.51 -87.21 11.29
C GLN A 318 -17.83 -87.46 10.53
N MET A 319 -18.26 -88.72 10.43
CA MET A 319 -19.59 -89.06 9.90
C MET A 319 -20.71 -88.50 10.81
N ARG A 320 -20.56 -88.56 12.14
CA ARG A 320 -21.52 -87.97 13.08
C ARG A 320 -21.63 -86.45 12.95
N ASN A 321 -20.50 -85.75 12.80
CA ASN A 321 -20.48 -84.29 12.66
C ASN A 321 -21.08 -83.84 11.31
N THR A 322 -20.92 -84.63 10.24
CA THR A 322 -21.51 -84.32 8.92
C THR A 322 -23.00 -84.66 8.85
N ILE A 323 -23.49 -85.64 9.61
CA ILE A 323 -24.91 -86.00 9.68
C ILE A 323 -25.68 -85.16 10.72
N GLY A 324 -25.01 -84.75 11.80
CA GLY A 324 -25.61 -84.09 12.96
C GLY A 324 -25.71 -82.56 12.90
N GLY A 325 -25.19 -81.91 11.85
CA GLY A 325 -25.41 -80.49 11.55
C GLY A 325 -25.26 -79.52 12.73
N GLU A 326 -24.05 -79.02 12.98
CA GLU A 326 -23.96 -77.67 13.55
C GLU A 326 -24.41 -76.68 12.47
N GLU A 327 -25.56 -76.03 12.71
CA GLU A 327 -26.08 -74.95 11.87
C GLU A 327 -25.03 -73.84 11.74
N PRO A 328 -24.73 -73.36 10.51
CA PRO A 328 -24.03 -72.09 10.38
C PRO A 328 -25.00 -71.01 10.85
N THR A 329 -24.73 -70.42 12.01
CA THR A 329 -25.33 -69.15 12.43
C THR A 329 -24.82 -68.05 11.49
N GLY A 330 -25.44 -67.99 10.31
CA GLY A 330 -25.39 -66.84 9.42
C GLY A 330 -26.12 -65.69 10.09
N SER A 331 -25.36 -64.82 10.75
CA SER A 331 -25.86 -63.54 11.21
C SER A 331 -26.15 -62.65 10.00
N GLY A 332 -27.45 -62.41 9.79
CA GLY A 332 -28.06 -61.08 9.68
C GLY A 332 -27.52 -60.15 8.59
N GLY A 333 -28.31 -59.99 7.53
CA GLY A 333 -28.01 -59.10 6.41
C GLY A 333 -28.21 -57.61 6.67
N THR A 334 -27.89 -56.82 5.65
CA THR A 334 -28.82 -55.82 5.09
C THR A 334 -28.34 -55.42 3.70
N GLY A 335 -29.17 -55.74 2.70
CA GLY A 335 -29.13 -55.06 1.42
C GLY A 335 -29.76 -53.67 1.56
N GLY A 336 -29.17 -52.70 0.88
CA GLY A 336 -29.70 -51.36 0.68
C GLY A 336 -29.22 -50.84 -0.66
N THR A 337 -30.06 -51.03 -1.68
CA THR A 337 -30.04 -50.34 -2.97
C THR A 337 -30.31 -48.84 -2.79
N GLY A 338 -29.74 -48.00 -3.64
CA GLY A 338 -30.25 -46.65 -3.84
C GLY A 338 -29.20 -45.65 -4.31
N GLY A 339 -29.33 -45.20 -5.55
CA GLY A 339 -28.44 -44.24 -6.18
C GLY A 339 -28.49 -42.84 -5.58
N GLY A 340 -27.52 -42.03 -5.99
CA GLY A 340 -27.46 -40.63 -5.62
C GLY A 340 -26.12 -40.01 -5.95
N ASN A 341 -25.89 -39.78 -7.24
CA ASN A 341 -24.93 -38.78 -7.68
C ASN A 341 -25.56 -37.39 -7.44
N PRO A 342 -24.91 -36.45 -6.76
CA PRO A 342 -25.13 -35.05 -7.02
C PRO A 342 -23.95 -34.52 -7.85
N GLN A 343 -24.34 -33.76 -8.87
CA GLN A 343 -23.50 -32.74 -9.48
C GLN A 343 -22.80 -31.87 -8.44
#